data_AF-A0A2S9FJH3-F1
#
_entry.id   AF-A0A2S9FJH3-F1
#
_cell.length_a   1.000
_cell.length_b   1.000
_cell.length_c   1.000
_cell.angle_alpha   90.00
_cell.angle_beta   90.00
_cell.angle_gamma   90.00
#
_symmetry.space_group_name_H-M   'P 1'
#
loop_
_entity.id
_entity.type
_entity.pdbx_description
1 polymer ?
#
loop_
_entity_poly.entity_id
_entity_poly.type
_entity_poly.pdbx_seq_one_letter_code
_entity_poly.pdbx_strand_id
1 'polypeptide(L)'
;MLSTFPPTTCGLATFSAALSAALGAQGSEVGIVRVADGSETSDPRVVGELVNGSALSVADCVASLNSNDVAVIQYGDGLYGGAHGDELLDVINGLRVPSIAVVHSVLKNPA
;
A
#
# COMPACT_ATOMS: atom_id res chain seq x y z
N MET A 1 -0.30 -1.63 -6.18
CA MET A 1 -0.04 -2.22 -4.84
C MET A 1 0.03 -1.08 -3.82
N LEU A 2 -0.63 -1.22 -2.68
CA LEU A 2 -0.53 -0.29 -1.55
C LEU A 2 0.38 -0.89 -0.48
N SER A 3 1.47 -0.19 -0.13
CA SER A 3 2.45 -0.67 0.86
C SER A 3 3.42 0.42 1.31
N THR A 4 4.30 0.14 2.29
CA THR A 4 5.59 0.82 2.37
C THR A 4 6.50 0.40 1.21
N PHE A 5 7.43 1.28 0.85
CA PHE A 5 8.35 1.04 -0.25
C PHE A 5 9.63 1.86 -0.03
N PRO A 6 10.80 1.45 -0.55
CA PRO A 6 12.02 2.25 -0.43
C PRO A 6 11.80 3.74 -0.77
N PRO A 7 12.44 4.66 -0.03
CA PRO A 7 13.51 4.45 0.95
C PRO A 7 13.04 4.24 2.40
N THR A 8 11.74 3.98 2.65
CA THR A 8 11.27 3.60 3.98
C THR A 8 12.09 2.41 4.51
N THR A 9 12.77 2.61 5.63
CA THR A 9 13.70 1.62 6.18
C THR A 9 12.95 0.63 7.08
N CYS A 10 12.26 -0.33 6.47
CA CYS A 10 11.59 -1.40 7.19
C CYS A 10 11.53 -2.70 6.36
N GLY A 11 11.32 -3.83 7.05
CA GLY A 11 11.23 -5.14 6.39
C GLY A 11 10.09 -5.23 5.35
N LEU A 12 8.96 -4.55 5.61
CA LEU A 12 7.83 -4.53 4.68
C LEU A 12 8.16 -3.80 3.37
N ALA A 13 8.95 -2.73 3.43
CA ALA A 13 9.40 -2.00 2.25
C ALA A 13 10.33 -2.88 1.41
N THR A 14 11.26 -3.61 2.06
CA THR A 14 12.13 -4.59 1.38
C THR A 14 11.32 -5.71 0.73
N PHE A 15 10.34 -6.27 1.44
CA PHE A 15 9.44 -7.30 0.91
C PHE A 15 8.67 -6.78 -0.32
N SER A 16 8.09 -5.58 -0.23
CA SER A 16 7.29 -4.99 -1.30
C SER A 16 8.13 -4.68 -2.55
N ALA A 17 9.36 -4.22 -2.37
CA ALA A 17 10.31 -4.04 -3.47
C ALA A 17 10.66 -5.35 -4.17
N ALA A 18 10.91 -6.41 -3.40
CA ALA A 18 11.20 -7.75 -3.94
C ALA A 18 9.98 -8.33 -4.68
N LEU A 19 8.78 -8.21 -4.11
CA LEU A 19 7.54 -8.68 -4.73
C LEU A 19 7.24 -7.93 -6.03
N SER A 20 7.38 -6.59 -6.04
CA SER A 20 7.23 -5.76 -7.24
C SER A 20 8.20 -6.20 -8.34
N ALA A 21 9.47 -6.41 -8.01
CA ALA A 21 10.47 -6.86 -8.97
C ALA A 21 10.16 -8.27 -9.51
N ALA A 22 9.73 -9.20 -8.67
CA ALA A 22 9.37 -10.56 -9.07
C ALA A 22 8.16 -10.60 -10.00
N LEU A 23 7.12 -9.81 -9.71
CA LEU A 23 5.94 -9.67 -10.58
C LEU A 23 6.32 -9.03 -11.93
N GLY A 24 7.16 -7.99 -11.90
CA GLY A 24 7.72 -7.37 -13.11
C GLY A 24 8.50 -8.35 -13.98
N ALA A 25 9.32 -9.21 -13.37
CA ALA A 25 10.06 -10.27 -14.08
C ALA A 25 9.14 -11.33 -14.71
N GLN A 26 7.90 -11.47 -14.24
CA GLN A 26 6.86 -12.31 -14.86
C GLN A 26 6.00 -11.54 -15.90
N GLY A 27 6.36 -10.30 -16.22
CA GLY A 27 5.68 -9.49 -17.23
C GLY A 27 4.50 -8.66 -16.72
N SER A 28 4.30 -8.57 -15.40
CA SER A 28 3.26 -7.70 -14.83
C SER A 28 3.74 -6.26 -14.70
N GLU A 29 2.88 -5.29 -15.03
CA GLU A 29 3.11 -3.89 -14.67
C GLU A 29 2.72 -3.67 -13.21
N VAL A 30 3.59 -3.02 -12.42
CA VAL A 30 3.38 -2.83 -10.98
C VAL A 30 3.57 -1.38 -10.58
N GLY A 31 2.45 -0.67 -10.40
CA GLY A 31 2.42 0.62 -9.72
C GLY A 31 2.34 0.46 -8.20
N ILE A 32 3.05 1.32 -7.47
CA ILE A 32 3.09 1.40 -6.02
C ILE A 32 2.42 2.69 -5.57
N VAL A 33 1.36 2.57 -4.77
CA VAL A 33 0.93 3.67 -3.89
C VAL A 33 1.65 3.47 -2.57
N ARG A 34 2.57 4.38 -2.25
CA ARG A 34 3.43 4.25 -1.08
C ARG A 34 2.77 4.87 0.15
N VAL A 35 2.80 4.20 1.29
CA VAL A 35 2.45 4.83 2.57
C VAL A 35 3.59 5.78 2.95
N ALA A 36 3.28 7.07 3.04
CA ALA A 36 4.28 8.11 3.28
C ALA A 36 4.83 8.05 4.71
N ASP A 37 6.15 8.12 4.85
CA ASP A 37 6.87 8.17 6.12
C ASP A 37 7.67 9.49 6.28
N GLY A 38 7.43 10.45 5.38
CA GLY A 38 8.16 11.72 5.30
C GLY A 38 9.45 11.68 4.48
N SER A 39 9.87 10.51 3.98
CA SER A 39 10.98 10.40 3.03
C SER A 39 10.52 10.64 1.60
N GLU A 40 11.34 11.27 0.78
CA GLU A 40 11.08 11.42 -0.66
C GLU A 40 11.55 10.19 -1.45
N THR A 41 10.94 9.93 -2.61
CA THR A 41 11.40 8.90 -3.55
C THR A 41 11.33 9.42 -4.98
N SER A 42 12.28 8.97 -5.80
CA SER A 42 12.29 9.17 -7.25
C SER A 42 12.09 7.85 -8.00
N ASP A 43 11.71 6.78 -7.31
CA ASP A 43 11.46 5.49 -7.95
C ASP A 43 10.22 5.59 -8.85
N PRO A 44 10.35 5.36 -10.17
CA PRO A 44 9.26 5.55 -11.12
C PRO A 44 8.09 4.58 -10.92
N ARG A 45 8.27 3.52 -10.13
CA ARG A 45 7.19 2.60 -9.77
C ARG A 45 6.25 3.21 -8.73
N VAL A 46 6.68 4.23 -8.00
CA VAL A 46 5.83 4.93 -7.03
C VAL A 46 4.97 5.94 -7.78
N VAL A 47 3.69 5.60 -7.95
CA VAL A 47 2.71 6.36 -8.73
C VAL A 47 1.85 7.30 -7.89
N GLY A 48 1.96 7.21 -6.56
CA GLY A 48 1.26 8.07 -5.63
C GLY A 48 1.61 7.73 -4.19
N GLU A 49 1.11 8.55 -3.27
CA GLU A 49 1.33 8.37 -1.84
C GLU A 49 0.01 8.38 -1.06
N LEU A 50 -0.08 7.50 -0.07
CA LEU A 50 -1.07 7.56 0.99
C LEU A 50 -0.44 8.29 2.17
N VAL A 51 -1.00 9.44 2.53
CA VAL A 51 -0.55 10.26 3.65
C VAL A 51 -1.54 10.11 4.79
N ASN A 52 -1.08 9.55 5.91
CA ASN A 52 -1.94 9.33 7.07
C ASN A 52 -2.57 10.66 7.55
N GLY A 53 -3.87 10.65 7.79
CA GLY A 53 -4.67 11.84 8.13
C GLY A 53 -5.18 12.64 6.93
N SER A 54 -4.89 12.24 5.70
CA SER A 54 -5.32 12.94 4.48
C SER A 54 -6.37 12.15 3.71
N ALA A 55 -7.64 12.52 3.90
CA ALA A 55 -8.78 11.94 3.17
C ALA A 55 -8.64 12.10 1.64
N LEU A 56 -7.98 13.17 1.16
CA LEU A 56 -7.69 13.34 -0.25
C LEU A 56 -6.74 12.24 -0.75
N SER A 57 -5.66 11.96 0.00
CA SER A 57 -4.71 10.91 -0.38
C SER A 57 -5.33 9.51 -0.35
N VAL A 58 -6.30 9.26 0.54
CA VAL A 58 -7.12 8.03 0.55
C VAL A 58 -7.91 7.92 -0.75
N ALA A 59 -8.60 8.98 -1.17
CA ALA A 59 -9.36 8.98 -2.41
C ALA A 59 -8.47 8.78 -3.65
N ASP A 60 -7.32 9.44 -3.70
CA ASP A 60 -6.34 9.30 -4.79
C ASP A 60 -5.71 7.90 -4.81
N CYS A 61 -5.44 7.31 -3.65
CA CYS A 61 -5.02 5.92 -3.50
C CYS A 61 -6.06 4.96 -4.09
N VAL A 62 -7.33 5.13 -3.72
CA VAL A 62 -8.45 4.31 -4.25
C VAL A 62 -8.57 4.46 -5.76
N ALA A 63 -8.44 5.68 -6.30
CA ALA A 63 -8.48 5.91 -7.74
C ALA A 63 -7.34 5.19 -8.46
N SER A 64 -6.13 5.30 -7.92
CA SER A 64 -4.91 4.66 -8.46
C SER A 64 -5.00 3.14 -8.40
N LEU A 65 -5.53 2.56 -7.31
CA LEU A 65 -5.68 1.11 -7.20
C LEU A 65 -6.76 0.57 -8.16
N ASN A 66 -7.84 1.31 -8.36
CA ASN A 66 -8.93 0.93 -9.27
C ASN A 66 -8.61 1.10 -10.75
N SER A 67 -7.50 1.74 -11.12
CA SER A 67 -7.04 1.82 -12.51
C SER A 67 -6.25 0.58 -12.96
N ASN A 68 -6.18 -0.46 -12.13
CA ASN A 68 -5.42 -1.68 -12.36
C ASN A 68 -6.34 -2.91 -12.31
N ASP A 69 -5.93 -4.03 -12.92
CA ASP A 69 -6.72 -5.26 -12.92
C ASP A 69 -6.87 -5.91 -11.54
N VAL A 70 -5.87 -5.72 -10.66
CA VAL A 70 -5.81 -6.28 -9.32
C VAL A 70 -5.18 -5.28 -8.34
N ALA A 71 -5.79 -5.12 -7.17
CA ALA A 71 -5.20 -4.39 -6.06
C ALA A 71 -4.52 -5.35 -5.08
N VAL A 72 -3.24 -5.14 -4.78
CA VAL A 72 -2.53 -5.86 -3.70
C VAL A 72 -2.30 -4.89 -2.55
N ILE A 73 -2.79 -5.25 -1.36
CA ILE A 73 -2.74 -4.44 -0.14
C ILE A 73 -1.84 -5.12 0.87
N GLN A 74 -0.78 -4.44 1.30
CA GLN A 74 0.16 -4.95 2.28
C GLN A 74 -0.19 -4.39 3.67
N TYR A 75 -0.66 -5.23 4.58
CA TYR A 75 -0.97 -4.82 5.93
C TYR A 75 0.18 -5.11 6.90
N GLY A 76 0.53 -4.11 7.70
CA GLY A 76 1.37 -4.24 8.89
C GLY A 76 0.82 -3.38 10.02
N ASP A 77 1.02 -3.84 11.25
CA ASP A 77 0.60 -3.11 12.45
C ASP A 77 1.17 -1.68 12.49
N GLY A 78 0.32 -0.70 12.79
CA GLY A 78 0.70 0.72 12.89
C GLY A 78 0.99 1.44 11.56
N LEU A 79 0.72 0.82 10.42
CA LEU A 79 1.05 1.40 9.11
C LEU A 79 0.09 2.52 8.67
N TYR A 80 -1.21 2.32 8.90
CA TYR A 80 -2.27 3.18 8.36
C TYR A 80 -2.86 4.09 9.43
N GLY A 81 -3.26 5.30 9.02
CA GLY A 81 -3.90 6.29 9.88
C GLY A 81 -5.30 5.89 10.36
N GLY A 82 -5.83 6.65 11.31
CA GLY A 82 -7.05 6.34 12.05
C GLY A 82 -6.76 5.72 13.42
N ALA A 83 -7.79 5.61 14.26
CA ALA A 83 -7.65 5.06 15.61
C ALA A 83 -7.25 3.58 15.59
N HIS A 84 -7.71 2.86 14.55
CA HIS A 84 -7.49 1.42 14.38
C HIS A 84 -7.03 1.06 12.96
N GLY A 85 -6.42 2.00 12.22
CA GLY A 85 -6.13 1.83 10.80
C GLY A 85 -7.36 2.04 9.91
N ASP A 86 -8.30 2.88 10.36
CA ASP A 86 -9.59 3.13 9.70
C ASP A 86 -9.42 3.60 8.25
N GLU A 87 -8.35 4.35 7.96
CA GLU A 87 -8.06 4.82 6.59
C GLU A 87 -7.80 3.66 5.62
N LEU A 88 -7.27 2.53 6.10
CA LEU A 88 -7.16 1.32 5.28
C LEU A 88 -8.53 0.75 4.93
N LEU A 89 -9.47 0.77 5.88
CA LEU A 89 -10.83 0.30 5.64
C LEU A 89 -11.54 1.18 4.61
N ASP A 90 -11.32 2.50 4.67
CA ASP A 90 -11.83 3.42 3.65
C ASP A 90 -11.26 3.10 2.26
N VAL A 91 -9.96 2.80 2.16
CA VAL A 91 -9.36 2.33 0.90
C VAL A 91 -10.05 1.04 0.44
N ILE A 92 -10.12 0.02 1.29
CA ILE A 92 -10.70 -1.30 0.95
C ILE A 92 -12.16 -1.15 0.51
N ASN A 93 -12.96 -0.34 1.21
CA ASN A 93 -14.36 -0.09 0.88
C ASN A 93 -14.51 0.62 -0.48
N GLY A 94 -13.51 1.37 -0.92
CA GLY A 94 -13.49 2.05 -2.22
C GLY A 94 -13.03 1.17 -3.40
N LEU A 95 -12.49 -0.03 -3.15
CA LEU A 95 -11.98 -0.91 -4.20
C LEU A 95 -13.13 -1.58 -4.97
N ARG A 96 -13.02 -1.54 -6.30
CA ARG A 96 -13.95 -2.13 -7.27
C ARG A 96 -13.32 -3.24 -8.09
N VAL A 97 -12.02 -3.48 -7.90
CA VAL A 97 -11.23 -4.48 -8.60
C VAL A 97 -10.92 -5.65 -7.65
N PRO A 98 -10.67 -6.86 -8.17
CA PRO A 98 -10.20 -7.97 -7.34
C PRO A 98 -9.03 -7.55 -6.46
N SER A 99 -9.11 -7.90 -5.18
CA SER A 99 -8.20 -7.40 -4.16
C SER A 99 -7.57 -8.55 -3.38
N ILE A 100 -6.25 -8.47 -3.17
CA ILE A 100 -5.46 -9.41 -2.38
C ILE A 100 -4.93 -8.65 -1.17
N ALA A 101 -5.29 -9.09 0.03
CA ALA A 101 -4.71 -8.59 1.27
C ALA A 101 -3.60 -9.54 1.76
N VAL A 102 -2.41 -8.99 1.98
CA VAL A 102 -1.26 -9.71 2.56
C VAL A 102 -1.03 -9.15 3.95
N VAL A 103 -1.27 -9.97 4.96
CA VAL A 103 -1.24 -9.58 6.38
C VAL A 103 0.05 -10.09 7.01
N HIS A 104 1.00 -9.19 7.27
CA HIS A 104 2.35 -9.53 7.75
C HIS A 104 2.42 -9.79 9.25
N SER A 105 1.52 -9.18 10.01
CA SER A 105 1.36 -9.41 11.44
C SER A 105 -0.12 -9.41 11.81
N VAL A 106 -0.52 -10.35 12.65
CA VAL A 106 -1.85 -10.39 13.27
C VAL A 106 -1.65 -10.39 14.77
N LEU A 107 -2.21 -9.41 15.46
CA LEU A 107 -2.19 -9.38 16.91
C LEU A 107 -2.99 -10.57 17.45
N LYS A 108 -2.38 -11.34 18.36
CA LYS A 108 -3.03 -12.51 18.96
C LYS A 108 -4.31 -12.12 19.73
N ASN A 109 -4.32 -10.94 20.33
CA ASN A 109 -5.44 -10.38 21.07
C ASN A 109 -5.68 -8.94 20.57
N PRO A 110 -6.52 -8.72 19.54
CA PRO A 110 -6.92 -7.38 19.15
C PRO A 110 -7.76 -6.73 20.26
N ALA A 111 -7.65 -5.40 20.40
CA ALA A 111 -8.38 -4.61 21.40
C ALA A 111 -9.86 -4.44 21.03
#